data_AF-A0A804JT08-F1
#
_entry.id   AF-A0A804JT08-F1
#
_cell.length_a   1.000
_cell.length_b   1.000
_cell.length_c   1.000
_cell.angle_alpha   90.00
_cell.angle_beta   90.00
_cell.angle_gamma   90.00
#
_symmetry.space_group_name_H-M   'P 1'
#
loop_
_entity.id
_entity.type
_entity.pdbx_description
1 polymer ?
#
loop_
_entity_poly.entity_id
_entity_poly.type
_entity_poly.pdbx_seq_one_letter_code
_entity_poly.pdbx_strand_id
1 'polypeptide(L)'
;MADPSLTGALQYLEAQRHAQPELADWYSAFADLYQRKLWHQLTLKLEQFVRLADLAFDLSLSALLGDNVFNFGELLAHPIINSLTGTNVEWLYHILHAFNSGNLLRYQELCRVHNIALCAQPALVENEKKLLEKINILCLMEIISSRPSEDRTIPLSVIAERTKLSIEDVEYLLMKSLSVHLIEGIIDQVEGTVHVSWVQPRVLGIPQISSLRDRLDTWVGKVRQALLSVEAETPDLVACA
;
A
#
# COMPACT_ATOMS: atom_id res chain seq x y z
N MET A 1 -19.17 4.16 -47.60
CA MET A 1 -17.71 4.18 -47.86
C MET A 1 -17.06 4.62 -46.55
N ALA A 2 -16.53 3.69 -45.75
CA ALA A 2 -15.95 4.02 -44.45
C ALA A 2 -14.59 4.69 -44.69
N ASP A 3 -14.38 5.86 -44.07
CA ASP A 3 -13.14 6.64 -44.21
C ASP A 3 -11.95 5.77 -43.73
N PRO A 4 -10.90 5.54 -44.55
CA PRO A 4 -9.76 4.70 -44.17
C PRO A 4 -8.99 5.25 -42.94
N SER A 5 -9.10 6.55 -42.67
CA SER A 5 -8.57 7.18 -41.46
C SER A 5 -9.28 6.72 -40.17
N LEU A 6 -10.59 6.45 -40.24
CA LEU A 6 -11.39 6.00 -39.10
C LEU A 6 -10.97 4.59 -38.65
N THR A 7 -10.58 3.75 -39.61
CA THR A 7 -10.20 2.35 -39.37
C THR A 7 -8.86 2.25 -38.64
N GLY A 8 -7.89 3.10 -39.01
CA GLY A 8 -6.58 3.13 -38.34
C GLY A 8 -6.65 3.63 -36.89
N ALA A 9 -7.48 4.64 -36.62
CA ALA A 9 -7.68 5.17 -35.26
C ALA A 9 -8.37 4.15 -34.34
N LEU A 10 -9.35 3.40 -34.85
CA LEU A 10 -10.02 2.35 -34.08
C LEU A 10 -9.11 1.16 -33.80
N GLN A 11 -8.30 0.74 -34.78
CA GLN A 11 -7.28 -0.31 -34.57
C GLN A 11 -6.25 0.10 -33.51
N TYR A 12 -5.86 1.38 -33.49
CA TYR A 12 -4.97 1.91 -32.45
C TYR A 12 -5.62 1.89 -31.06
N LEU A 13 -6.87 2.35 -30.94
CA LEU A 13 -7.61 2.34 -29.67
C LEU A 13 -7.85 0.91 -29.15
N GLU A 14 -8.12 -0.04 -30.04
CA GLU A 14 -8.22 -1.46 -29.68
C GLU A 14 -6.88 -2.05 -29.23
N ALA A 15 -5.78 -1.71 -29.90
CA ALA A 15 -4.44 -2.12 -29.48
C ALA A 15 -4.08 -1.56 -28.09
N GLN A 16 -4.39 -0.28 -27.83
CA GLN A 16 -4.18 0.34 -26.53
C GLN A 16 -5.07 -0.26 -25.43
N ARG A 17 -6.32 -0.61 -25.77
CA ARG A 17 -7.22 -1.35 -24.87
C ARG A 17 -6.63 -2.71 -24.46
N HIS A 18 -5.97 -3.41 -25.37
CA HIS A 18 -5.31 -4.69 -25.06
C HIS A 18 -4.02 -4.51 -24.26
N ALA A 19 -3.31 -3.40 -24.44
CA ALA A 19 -2.10 -3.07 -23.68
C ALA A 19 -2.41 -2.63 -22.24
N GLN A 20 -3.56 -1.98 -22.01
CA GLN A 20 -3.93 -1.40 -20.72
C GLN A 20 -5.38 -1.79 -20.34
N PRO A 21 -5.59 -2.98 -19.77
CA PRO A 21 -6.93 -3.46 -19.42
C PRO A 21 -7.62 -2.60 -18.35
N GLU A 22 -6.88 -1.88 -17.51
CA GLU A 22 -7.45 -1.00 -16.47
C GLU A 22 -8.07 0.30 -17.02
N LEU A 23 -7.68 0.71 -18.23
CA LEU A 23 -8.23 1.89 -18.92
C LEU A 23 -9.17 1.51 -20.07
N ALA A 24 -9.51 0.22 -20.18
CA ALA A 24 -10.31 -0.32 -21.26
C ALA A 24 -11.70 0.33 -21.38
N ASP A 25 -12.30 0.71 -20.25
CA ASP A 25 -13.58 1.40 -20.21
C ASP A 25 -13.50 2.82 -20.80
N TRP A 26 -12.37 3.52 -20.59
CA TRP A 26 -12.13 4.82 -21.20
C TRP A 26 -11.88 4.69 -22.70
N TYR A 27 -11.04 3.73 -23.11
CA TYR A 27 -10.75 3.50 -24.53
C TYR A 27 -11.97 3.02 -25.32
N SER A 28 -12.85 2.22 -24.72
CA SER A 28 -14.13 1.83 -25.35
C SER A 28 -15.08 3.02 -25.48
N ALA A 29 -15.20 3.86 -24.44
CA ALA A 29 -15.98 5.10 -24.53
C ALA A 29 -15.43 6.05 -25.60
N PHE A 30 -14.10 6.17 -25.75
CA PHE A 30 -13.48 6.96 -26.81
C PHE A 30 -13.75 6.38 -28.19
N ALA A 31 -13.63 5.05 -28.35
CA ALA A 31 -13.93 4.37 -29.61
C ALA A 31 -15.39 4.56 -30.03
N ASP A 32 -16.34 4.45 -29.09
CA ASP A 32 -17.77 4.67 -29.35
C ASP A 32 -18.09 6.11 -29.74
N LEU A 33 -17.52 7.09 -29.03
CA LEU A 33 -17.70 8.52 -29.34
C LEU A 33 -17.05 8.91 -30.67
N TYR A 34 -15.91 8.29 -30.99
CA TYR A 34 -15.20 8.45 -32.26
C TYR A 34 -15.97 7.84 -33.43
N GLN A 35 -16.50 6.61 -33.29
CA GLN A 35 -17.36 5.96 -34.30
C GLN A 35 -18.62 6.78 -34.58
N ARG A 36 -19.22 7.37 -33.55
CA ARG A 36 -20.42 8.22 -33.65
C ARG A 36 -20.14 9.64 -34.15
N LYS A 37 -18.87 9.99 -34.42
CA LYS A 37 -18.42 11.33 -34.86
C LYS A 37 -18.84 12.47 -33.92
N LEU A 38 -18.96 12.18 -32.62
CA LEU A 38 -19.37 13.14 -31.58
C LEU A 38 -18.15 13.87 -30.98
N TRP A 39 -17.48 14.67 -31.81
CA TRP A 39 -16.19 15.28 -31.50
C TRP A 39 -16.19 16.13 -30.22
N HIS A 40 -17.24 16.93 -29.99
CA HIS A 40 -17.31 17.76 -28.78
C HIS A 40 -17.37 16.93 -27.49
N GLN A 41 -18.18 15.86 -27.49
CA GLN A 41 -18.29 14.96 -26.33
C GLN A 41 -17.01 14.15 -26.14
N LEU A 42 -16.35 13.77 -27.23
CA LEU A 42 -15.03 13.12 -27.19
C LEU A 42 -13.99 14.05 -26.55
N THR A 43 -13.93 15.32 -26.94
CA THR A 43 -13.00 16.31 -26.35
C THR A 43 -13.28 16.52 -24.86
N LEU A 44 -14.55 16.65 -24.45
CA LEU A 44 -14.91 16.79 -23.04
C LEU A 44 -14.52 15.55 -22.22
N LYS A 45 -14.71 14.36 -22.79
CA LYS A 45 -14.32 13.10 -22.14
C LYS A 45 -12.81 12.92 -22.06
N LEU A 46 -12.07 13.35 -23.08
CA LEU A 46 -10.60 13.39 -23.06
C LEU A 46 -10.11 14.40 -22.02
N GLU A 47 -10.73 15.57 -21.92
CA GLU A 47 -10.37 16.58 -20.92
C GLU A 47 -10.62 16.06 -19.49
N GLN A 48 -11.74 15.36 -19.26
CA GLN A 48 -12.01 14.68 -17.98
C GLN A 48 -10.93 13.65 -17.65
N PHE A 49 -10.47 12.88 -18.63
CA PHE A 49 -9.43 11.88 -18.45
C PHE A 49 -8.07 12.52 -18.12
N VAL A 50 -7.68 13.57 -18.85
CA VAL A 50 -6.43 14.30 -18.60
C VAL A 50 -6.41 14.93 -17.20
N ARG A 51 -7.51 15.60 -16.82
CA ARG A 51 -7.64 16.19 -15.47
C ARG A 51 -7.56 15.15 -14.35
N LEU A 52 -7.99 13.92 -14.62
CA LEU A 52 -7.94 12.84 -13.65
C LEU A 52 -6.50 12.36 -13.39
N ALA A 53 -5.64 12.37 -14.42
CA ALA A 53 -4.21 12.05 -14.28
C ALA A 53 -3.45 13.14 -13.49
N ASP A 54 -3.72 14.42 -13.77
CA ASP A 54 -3.13 15.53 -13.01
C ASP A 54 -3.58 15.48 -11.54
N LEU A 55 -4.86 15.25 -11.29
CA LEU A 55 -5.39 15.08 -9.93
C LEU A 55 -4.76 13.88 -9.22
N ALA A 56 -4.57 12.76 -9.92
CA ALA A 56 -3.90 11.58 -9.38
C ALA A 56 -2.46 11.93 -8.94
N PHE A 57 -1.73 12.65 -9.78
CA PHE A 57 -0.38 13.10 -9.47
C PHE A 57 -0.34 14.02 -8.24
N ASP A 58 -1.20 15.04 -8.20
CA ASP A 58 -1.26 15.99 -7.09
C ASP A 58 -1.67 15.31 -5.78
N LEU A 59 -2.64 14.38 -5.83
CA LEU A 59 -3.08 13.62 -4.66
C LEU A 59 -1.97 12.69 -4.15
N SER A 60 -1.28 11.98 -5.04
CA SER A 60 -0.14 11.13 -4.69
C SER A 60 1.02 11.92 -4.09
N LEU A 61 1.34 13.07 -4.67
CA LEU A 61 2.38 13.95 -4.13
C LEU A 61 1.98 14.51 -2.75
N SER A 62 0.73 14.93 -2.60
CA SER A 62 0.18 15.41 -1.32
C SER A 62 0.19 14.32 -0.26
N ALA A 63 -0.13 13.06 -0.61
CA ALA A 63 -0.08 11.94 0.30
C ALA A 63 1.37 11.61 0.75
N LEU A 64 2.35 11.73 -0.16
CA LEU A 64 3.76 11.52 0.16
C LEU A 64 4.31 12.62 1.07
N LEU A 65 4.08 13.89 0.71
CA LEU A 65 4.59 15.06 1.44
C LEU A 65 3.78 15.38 2.70
N GLY A 66 2.54 14.91 2.79
CA GLY A 66 1.66 15.17 3.92
C GLY A 66 2.23 14.63 5.22
N ASP A 67 2.25 15.49 6.24
CA ASP A 67 2.61 15.11 7.59
C ASP A 67 1.58 14.14 8.16
N ASN A 68 2.04 13.09 8.84
CA ASN A 68 1.20 12.09 9.50
C ASN A 68 0.27 11.23 8.61
N VAL A 69 0.44 11.23 7.28
CA VAL A 69 -0.31 10.36 6.38
C VAL A 69 0.45 9.06 6.13
N PHE A 70 0.07 7.97 6.80
CA PHE A 70 0.74 6.66 6.66
C PHE A 70 -0.11 5.59 5.97
N ASN A 71 -1.40 5.86 5.72
CA ASN A 71 -2.29 4.91 5.07
C ASN A 71 -2.35 5.13 3.55
N PHE A 72 -1.41 4.53 2.82
CA PHE A 72 -1.37 4.58 1.35
C PHE A 72 -2.31 3.56 0.70
N GLY A 73 -2.82 2.59 1.45
CA GLY A 73 -3.67 1.52 0.91
C GLY A 73 -5.00 2.02 0.38
N GLU A 74 -5.61 3.03 1.03
CA GLU A 74 -6.85 3.64 0.56
C GLU A 74 -6.66 4.35 -0.79
N LEU A 75 -5.55 5.08 -0.92
CA LEU A 75 -5.20 5.75 -2.17
C LEU A 75 -4.96 4.74 -3.29
N LEU A 76 -4.19 3.68 -3.00
CA LEU A 76 -3.89 2.61 -3.96
C LEU A 76 -5.13 1.82 -4.38
N ALA A 77 -6.15 1.73 -3.53
CA ALA A 77 -7.41 1.08 -3.88
C ALA A 77 -8.29 1.94 -4.80
N HIS A 78 -8.03 3.25 -4.87
CA HIS A 78 -8.83 4.16 -5.69
C HIS A 78 -8.45 4.06 -7.17
N PRO A 79 -9.41 3.93 -8.12
CA PRO A 79 -9.14 3.78 -9.56
C PRO A 79 -8.46 5.00 -10.21
N ILE A 80 -8.28 6.09 -9.47
CA ILE A 80 -7.53 7.28 -9.91
C ILE A 80 -6.06 6.93 -10.11
N ILE A 81 -5.50 6.06 -9.27
CA ILE A 81 -4.10 5.66 -9.33
C ILE A 81 -3.81 4.81 -10.58
N ASN A 82 -4.78 4.03 -11.04
CA ASN A 82 -4.65 3.24 -12.28
C ASN A 82 -4.45 4.13 -13.51
N SER A 83 -4.92 5.39 -13.45
CA SER A 83 -4.70 6.37 -14.52
C SER A 83 -3.26 6.87 -14.62
N LEU A 84 -2.43 6.62 -13.60
CA LEU A 84 -0.99 6.89 -13.65
C LEU A 84 -0.23 5.80 -14.41
N THR A 85 -0.78 4.59 -14.52
CA THR A 85 -0.12 3.46 -15.19
C THR A 85 -0.07 3.70 -16.71
N GLY A 86 1.12 3.58 -17.32
CA GLY A 86 1.33 3.85 -18.74
C GLY A 86 1.53 5.31 -19.13
N THR A 87 1.62 6.21 -18.14
CA THR A 87 2.03 7.61 -18.35
C THR A 87 3.50 7.82 -18.03
N ASN A 88 4.04 9.00 -18.35
CA ASN A 88 5.42 9.37 -17.99
C ASN A 88 5.65 9.44 -16.46
N VAL A 89 4.59 9.43 -15.65
CA VAL A 89 4.63 9.49 -14.17
C VAL A 89 4.39 8.13 -13.50
N GLU A 90 4.51 7.02 -14.23
CA GLU A 90 4.36 5.67 -13.68
C GLU A 90 5.32 5.38 -12.50
N TRP A 91 6.48 6.04 -12.46
CA TRP A 91 7.42 5.95 -11.34
C TRP A 91 6.76 6.26 -9.98
N LEU A 92 5.78 7.18 -9.95
CA LEU A 92 5.08 7.58 -8.73
C LEU A 92 4.19 6.44 -8.19
N TYR A 93 3.58 5.67 -9.10
CA TYR A 93 2.83 4.46 -8.76
C TYR A 93 3.75 3.44 -8.06
N HIS A 94 4.91 3.16 -8.65
CA HIS A 94 5.87 2.22 -8.09
C HIS A 94 6.43 2.68 -6.73
N ILE A 95 6.65 3.99 -6.56
CA ILE A 95 7.04 4.57 -5.27
C ILE A 95 5.94 4.39 -4.23
N LEU A 96 4.68 4.75 -4.52
CA LEU A 96 3.57 4.55 -3.59
C LEU A 96 3.42 3.09 -3.18
N HIS A 97 3.59 2.16 -4.11
CA HIS A 97 3.57 0.74 -3.80
C HIS A 97 4.77 0.32 -2.92
N ALA A 98 5.95 0.89 -3.15
CA ALA A 98 7.13 0.65 -2.30
C ALA A 98 6.90 1.17 -0.87
N PHE A 99 6.33 2.37 -0.73
CA PHE A 99 5.92 2.95 0.57
C PHE A 99 4.87 2.06 1.26
N ASN A 100 3.85 1.62 0.54
CA ASN A 100 2.82 0.76 1.11
C ASN A 100 3.41 -0.56 1.64
N SER A 101 4.31 -1.19 0.87
CA SER A 101 4.98 -2.43 1.28
C SER A 101 6.09 -2.24 2.34
N GLY A 102 6.48 -1.00 2.66
CA GLY A 102 7.58 -0.71 3.58
C GLY A 102 8.95 -1.24 3.12
N ASN A 103 9.14 -1.52 1.83
CA ASN A 103 10.38 -2.10 1.32
C ASN A 103 11.40 -1.00 0.96
N LEU A 104 12.33 -0.74 1.88
CA LEU A 104 13.39 0.25 1.69
C LEU A 104 14.32 -0.05 0.51
N LEU A 105 14.60 -1.33 0.24
CA LEU A 105 15.47 -1.72 -0.89
C LEU A 105 14.85 -1.34 -2.22
N ARG A 106 13.55 -1.63 -2.38
CA ARG A 106 12.82 -1.29 -3.60
C ARG A 106 12.74 0.21 -3.79
N TYR A 107 12.52 0.97 -2.71
CA TYR A 107 12.54 2.42 -2.77
C TYR A 107 13.91 2.97 -3.21
N GLN A 108 15.00 2.49 -2.63
CA GLN A 108 16.36 2.90 -3.01
C GLN A 108 16.66 2.62 -4.50
N GLU A 109 16.23 1.47 -5.02
CA GLU A 109 16.39 1.13 -6.43
C GLU A 109 15.56 2.05 -7.33
N LEU A 110 14.30 2.31 -6.97
CA LEU A 110 13.44 3.23 -7.72
C LEU A 110 13.99 4.65 -7.73
N CYS A 111 14.56 5.13 -6.62
CA CYS A 111 15.23 6.42 -6.55
C CYS A 111 16.44 6.48 -7.48
N ARG A 112 17.18 5.38 -7.65
CA ARG A 112 18.31 5.30 -8.59
C ARG A 112 17.86 5.35 -10.04
N VAL A 113 16.86 4.55 -10.39
CA VAL A 113 16.35 4.45 -11.77
C VAL A 113 15.65 5.74 -12.21
N HIS A 114 14.84 6.34 -11.33
CA HIS A 114 14.01 7.51 -11.64
C HIS A 114 14.57 8.82 -11.08
N ASN A 115 15.87 8.88 -10.79
CA ASN A 115 16.52 10.04 -10.16
C ASN A 115 16.23 11.35 -10.92
N ILE A 116 16.24 11.32 -12.25
CA ILE A 116 15.99 12.51 -13.09
C ILE A 116 14.57 13.06 -12.87
N ALA A 117 13.56 12.20 -12.78
CA ALA A 117 12.17 12.60 -12.57
C ALA A 117 11.93 13.09 -11.13
N LEU A 118 12.63 12.50 -10.15
CA LEU A 118 12.61 12.94 -8.75
C LEU A 118 13.25 14.34 -8.60
N CYS A 119 14.42 14.55 -9.20
CA CYS A 119 15.11 15.85 -9.19
C CYS A 119 14.33 16.93 -9.94
N ALA A 120 13.51 16.56 -10.92
CA ALA A 120 12.65 17.50 -11.62
C ALA A 120 11.61 18.14 -10.69
N GLN A 121 11.25 17.49 -9.58
CA GLN A 121 10.28 18.00 -8.62
C GLN A 121 10.95 18.54 -7.35
N PRO A 122 11.02 19.87 -7.17
CA PRO A 122 11.73 20.48 -6.03
C PRO A 122 11.11 20.11 -4.67
N ALA A 123 9.78 19.95 -4.62
CA ALA A 123 9.07 19.62 -3.39
C ALA A 123 9.53 18.28 -2.76
N LEU A 124 9.94 17.31 -3.59
CA LEU A 124 10.45 16.01 -3.11
C LEU A 124 11.89 16.12 -2.61
N VAL A 125 12.72 16.90 -3.29
CA VAL A 125 14.13 17.12 -2.92
C VAL A 125 14.24 17.86 -1.59
N GLU A 126 13.42 18.89 -1.38
CA GLU A 126 13.38 19.63 -0.11
C GLU A 126 12.95 18.75 1.09
N ASN A 127 12.10 17.76 0.84
CA ASN A 127 11.52 16.88 1.87
C ASN A 127 12.12 15.46 1.88
N GLU A 128 13.28 15.25 1.25
CA GLU A 128 13.90 13.92 1.14
C GLU A 128 14.10 13.24 2.50
N LYS A 129 14.59 13.98 3.50
CA LYS A 129 14.79 13.45 4.86
C LYS A 129 13.49 12.99 5.51
N LYS A 130 12.39 13.74 5.29
CA LYS A 130 11.07 13.37 5.82
C LYS A 130 10.53 12.11 5.13
N LEU A 131 10.73 11.98 3.83
CA LEU A 131 10.32 10.79 3.07
C LEU A 131 11.08 9.53 3.53
N LEU A 132 12.38 9.65 3.78
CA LEU A 132 13.21 8.57 4.33
C LEU A 132 12.73 8.14 5.73
N GLU A 133 12.44 9.09 6.59
CA GLU A 133 11.86 8.80 7.91
C GLU A 133 10.50 8.11 7.78
N LYS A 134 9.65 8.59 6.87
CA LYS A 134 8.31 8.06 6.62
C LYS A 134 8.34 6.62 6.12
N ILE A 135 9.22 6.27 5.17
CA ILE A 135 9.36 4.89 4.71
C ILE A 135 9.93 3.97 5.81
N ASN A 136 10.83 4.47 6.66
CA ASN A 136 11.36 3.69 7.77
C ASN A 136 10.26 3.38 8.81
N ILE A 137 9.37 4.33 9.10
CA ILE A 137 8.19 4.10 9.95
C ILE A 137 7.26 3.06 9.32
N LEU A 138 6.99 3.14 8.01
CA LEU A 138 6.17 2.15 7.32
C LEU A 138 6.80 0.76 7.31
N CYS A 139 8.12 0.67 7.17
CA CYS A 139 8.89 -0.57 7.30
C CYS A 139 8.71 -1.17 8.70
N LEU A 140 8.83 -0.35 9.75
CA LEU A 140 8.59 -0.78 11.12
C LEU A 140 7.16 -1.32 11.31
N MET A 141 6.15 -0.59 10.82
CA MET A 141 4.75 -1.03 10.90
C MET A 141 4.51 -2.36 10.19
N GLU A 142 5.15 -2.58 9.02
CA GLU A 142 5.05 -3.84 8.29
C GLU A 142 5.70 -5.00 9.07
N ILE A 143 6.86 -4.79 9.68
CA ILE A 143 7.54 -5.80 10.51
C ILE A 143 6.63 -6.21 11.67
N ILE A 144 6.03 -5.24 12.36
CA ILE A 144 5.11 -5.49 13.48
C ILE A 144 3.86 -6.25 13.00
N SER A 145 3.26 -5.84 11.88
CA SER A 145 2.03 -6.44 11.34
C SER A 145 2.24 -7.87 10.82
N SER A 146 3.40 -8.17 10.27
CA SER A 146 3.74 -9.51 9.76
C SER A 146 3.82 -10.57 10.87
N ARG A 147 4.14 -10.15 12.11
CA ARG A 147 4.27 -11.05 13.25
C ARG A 147 2.91 -11.43 13.86
N PRO A 148 2.77 -12.64 14.42
CA PRO A 148 1.56 -13.04 15.13
C PRO A 148 1.40 -12.23 16.42
N SER A 149 0.15 -12.05 16.88
CA SER A 149 -0.14 -11.27 18.08
C SER A 149 0.38 -11.88 19.39
N GLU A 150 0.74 -13.17 19.38
CA GLU A 150 1.24 -13.91 20.55
C GLU A 150 2.70 -13.54 20.91
N ASP A 151 3.50 -13.13 19.92
CA ASP A 151 4.89 -12.72 20.12
C ASP A 151 5.19 -11.38 19.41
N ARG A 152 4.89 -10.29 20.11
CA ARG A 152 5.16 -8.91 19.67
C ARG A 152 6.40 -8.31 20.30
N THR A 153 7.30 -9.14 20.83
CA THR A 153 8.60 -8.69 21.30
C THR A 153 9.58 -8.72 20.14
N ILE A 154 10.13 -7.57 19.77
CA ILE A 154 10.98 -7.40 18.60
C ILE A 154 12.37 -6.92 19.04
N PRO A 155 13.44 -7.65 18.75
CA PRO A 155 14.80 -7.17 19.00
C PRO A 155 15.13 -5.94 18.14
N LEU A 156 15.78 -4.93 18.72
CA LEU A 156 16.20 -3.73 17.99
C LEU A 156 17.16 -4.05 16.84
N SER A 157 17.95 -5.13 16.95
CA SER A 157 18.85 -5.60 15.89
C SER A 157 18.12 -5.95 14.60
N VAL A 158 16.95 -6.59 14.69
CA VAL A 158 16.13 -6.97 13.53
C VAL A 158 15.56 -5.74 12.85
N ILE A 159 15.15 -4.74 13.64
CA ILE A 159 14.64 -3.48 13.11
C ILE A 159 15.77 -2.72 12.41
N ALA A 160 16.94 -2.61 13.03
CA ALA A 160 18.12 -1.95 12.49
C ALA A 160 18.58 -2.56 11.16
N GLU A 161 18.60 -3.89 11.04
CA GLU A 161 18.95 -4.58 9.81
C GLU A 161 17.98 -4.24 8.66
N ARG A 162 16.67 -4.17 8.96
CA ARG A 162 15.62 -3.92 7.96
C ARG A 162 15.51 -2.45 7.55
N THR A 163 15.66 -1.53 8.48
CA THR A 163 15.63 -0.08 8.21
C THR A 163 16.99 0.45 7.75
N LYS A 164 18.05 -0.36 7.85
CA LYS A 164 19.44 0.04 7.57
C LYS A 164 19.87 1.27 8.38
N LEU A 165 19.35 1.40 9.59
CA LEU A 165 19.66 2.48 10.52
C LEU A 165 20.56 1.98 11.65
N SER A 166 21.23 2.92 12.33
CA SER A 166 21.92 2.61 13.58
C SER A 166 20.91 2.28 14.68
N ILE A 167 21.35 1.60 15.75
CA ILE A 167 20.47 1.27 16.89
C ILE A 167 19.93 2.56 17.54
N GLU A 168 20.75 3.60 17.64
CA GLU A 168 20.36 4.92 18.17
C GLU A 168 19.26 5.57 17.34
N ASP A 169 19.37 5.53 16.01
CA ASP A 169 18.35 6.07 15.10
C ASP A 169 17.05 5.24 15.16
N VAL A 170 17.16 3.93 15.38
CA VAL A 170 15.99 3.06 15.58
C VAL A 170 15.24 3.42 16.86
N GLU A 171 15.94 3.70 17.96
CA GLU A 171 15.31 4.18 19.19
C GLU A 171 14.57 5.50 18.96
N TYR A 172 15.19 6.46 18.26
CA TYR A 172 14.52 7.71 17.90
C TYR A 172 13.27 7.49 17.06
N LEU A 173 13.34 6.59 16.07
CA LEU A 173 12.21 6.24 15.22
C LEU A 173 11.07 5.58 16.02
N LEU A 174 11.39 4.71 16.97
CA LEU A 174 10.42 4.10 17.87
C LEU A 174 9.74 5.15 18.75
N MET A 175 10.52 6.05 19.37
CA MET A 175 9.98 7.15 20.17
C MET A 175 9.05 8.05 19.36
N LYS A 176 9.44 8.38 18.11
CA LYS A 176 8.59 9.17 17.23
C LYS A 176 7.30 8.44 16.84
N SER A 177 7.40 7.15 16.53
CA SER A 177 6.23 6.33 16.14
C SER A 177 5.23 6.18 17.29
N LEU A 178 5.72 6.09 18.54
CA LEU A 178 4.90 6.12 19.76
C LEU A 178 4.26 7.51 19.95
N SER A 179 5.02 8.59 19.75
CA SER A 179 4.51 9.97 19.88
C SER A 179 3.39 10.30 18.89
N VAL A 180 3.51 9.82 17.65
CA VAL A 180 2.48 9.99 16.60
C VAL A 180 1.30 9.01 16.78
N HIS A 181 1.35 8.12 17.78
CA HIS A 181 0.33 7.10 18.07
C HIS A 181 0.08 6.13 16.90
N LEU A 182 1.13 5.83 16.13
CA LEU A 182 1.06 4.78 15.09
C LEU A 182 1.21 3.38 15.69
N ILE A 183 1.95 3.32 16.81
CA ILE A 183 2.19 2.13 17.61
C ILE A 183 2.02 2.49 19.08
N GLU A 184 1.67 1.51 19.89
CA GLU A 184 1.76 1.59 21.35
C GLU A 184 2.61 0.43 21.85
N GLY A 185 3.43 0.67 22.86
CA GLY A 185 4.34 -0.35 23.38
C GLY A 185 5.30 0.19 24.42
N ILE A 186 6.16 -0.71 24.89
CA ILE A 186 7.19 -0.48 25.89
C ILE A 186 8.54 -0.83 25.25
N ILE A 187 9.52 0.06 25.39
CA ILE A 187 10.89 -0.16 24.91
C ILE A 187 11.73 -0.62 26.10
N ASP A 188 12.38 -1.78 25.97
CA ASP A 188 13.39 -2.25 26.90
C ASP A 188 14.79 -2.08 26.28
N GLN A 189 15.47 -1.02 26.70
CA GLN A 189 16.81 -0.71 26.20
C GLN A 189 17.88 -1.66 26.74
N VAL A 190 17.68 -2.26 27.93
CA VAL A 190 18.69 -3.14 28.55
C VAL A 190 18.70 -4.49 27.84
N GLU A 191 17.53 -5.05 27.55
CA GLU A 191 17.42 -6.27 26.75
C GLU A 191 17.57 -6.01 25.25
N GLY A 192 17.47 -4.76 24.81
CA GLY A 192 17.50 -4.41 23.39
C GLY A 192 16.28 -4.93 22.65
N THR A 193 15.10 -4.92 23.29
CA THR A 193 13.84 -5.37 22.70
C THR A 193 12.74 -4.32 22.84
N VAL A 194 11.76 -4.34 21.93
CA VAL A 194 10.54 -3.54 22.02
C VAL A 194 9.33 -4.47 22.08
N HIS A 195 8.48 -4.24 23.08
CA HIS A 195 7.21 -4.92 23.22
C HIS A 195 6.09 -4.04 22.68
N VAL A 196 5.45 -4.44 21.59
CA VAL A 196 4.39 -3.65 20.95
C VAL A 196 3.01 -4.18 21.36
N SER A 197 2.24 -3.38 22.07
CA SER A 197 0.87 -3.72 22.50
C SER A 197 -0.16 -3.47 21.40
N TRP A 198 0.03 -2.42 20.59
CA TRP A 198 -0.91 -2.05 19.53
C TRP A 198 -0.20 -1.43 18.32
N VAL A 199 -0.81 -1.59 17.14
CA VAL A 199 -0.37 -0.97 15.90
C VAL A 199 -1.59 -0.50 15.11
N GLN A 200 -1.48 0.65 14.47
CA GLN A 200 -2.54 1.20 13.64
C GLN A 200 -2.91 0.22 12.52
N PRO A 201 -4.19 -0.17 12.39
CA PRO A 201 -4.65 -1.01 11.29
C PRO A 201 -4.43 -0.34 9.93
N ARG A 202 -4.04 -1.14 8.94
CA ARG A 202 -3.86 -0.69 7.55
C ARG A 202 -4.80 -1.47 6.64
N VAL A 203 -5.05 -0.92 5.45
CA VAL A 203 -5.82 -1.63 4.42
C VAL A 203 -5.09 -2.92 4.06
N LEU A 204 -5.78 -4.04 4.27
CA LEU A 204 -5.24 -5.37 4.06
C LEU A 204 -5.44 -5.80 2.60
N GLY A 205 -4.39 -6.36 2.02
CA GLY A 205 -4.50 -7.03 0.71
C GLY A 205 -5.21 -8.38 0.83
N ILE A 206 -5.72 -8.88 -0.29
CA ILE A 206 -6.31 -10.23 -0.42
C ILE A 206 -5.42 -11.35 0.20
N PRO A 207 -4.08 -11.39 -0.01
CA PRO A 207 -3.26 -12.45 0.61
C PRO A 207 -3.22 -12.37 2.14
N GLN A 208 -3.23 -11.17 2.71
CA GLN A 208 -3.26 -10.98 4.16
C GLN A 208 -4.62 -11.40 4.74
N ILE A 209 -5.72 -11.14 4.02
CA ILE A 209 -7.06 -11.62 4.39
C ILE A 209 -7.10 -13.15 4.39
N SER A 210 -6.47 -13.82 3.42
CA SER A 210 -6.35 -15.28 3.43
C SER A 210 -5.62 -15.79 4.67
N SER A 211 -4.51 -15.15 5.05
CA SER A 211 -3.76 -15.50 6.26
C SER A 211 -4.60 -15.30 7.54
N LEU A 212 -5.40 -14.23 7.60
CA LEU A 212 -6.32 -14.01 8.72
C LEU A 212 -7.42 -15.06 8.78
N ARG A 213 -7.97 -15.48 7.64
CA ARG A 213 -8.93 -16.60 7.56
C ARG A 213 -8.31 -17.87 8.13
N ASP A 214 -7.09 -18.22 7.70
CA ASP A 214 -6.44 -19.46 8.13
C ASP A 214 -6.13 -19.44 9.66
N ARG A 215 -5.78 -18.26 10.20
CA ARG A 215 -5.62 -18.06 11.66
C ARG A 215 -6.95 -18.21 12.40
N LEU A 216 -8.05 -17.67 11.85
CA LEU A 216 -9.38 -17.79 12.42
C LEU A 216 -9.84 -19.26 12.42
N ASP A 217 -9.60 -19.98 11.33
CA ASP A 217 -9.91 -21.42 11.22
C ASP A 217 -9.15 -22.23 12.27
N THR A 218 -7.87 -21.92 12.50
CA THR A 218 -7.06 -22.53 13.56
C THR A 218 -7.66 -22.24 14.95
N TRP A 219 -8.10 -21.01 15.20
CA TRP A 219 -8.71 -20.63 16.47
C TRP A 219 -10.06 -21.34 16.69
N VAL A 220 -10.91 -21.41 15.65
CA VAL A 220 -12.16 -22.18 15.67
C VAL A 220 -11.89 -23.65 15.97
N GLY A 221 -10.80 -24.22 15.41
CA GLY A 221 -10.33 -25.56 15.74
C GLY A 221 -9.99 -25.73 17.22
N LYS A 222 -9.23 -24.80 17.81
CA LYS A 222 -8.88 -24.80 19.25
C LYS A 222 -10.12 -24.70 20.13
N VAL A 223 -11.09 -23.85 19.79
CA VAL A 223 -12.35 -23.70 20.54
C VAL A 223 -13.19 -24.98 20.47
N ARG A 224 -13.28 -25.63 19.31
CA ARG A 224 -13.96 -26.93 19.17
C ARG A 224 -13.28 -28.03 20.00
N GLN A 225 -11.94 -28.05 20.02
CA GLN A 225 -11.21 -29.01 20.83
C GLN A 225 -11.47 -28.80 22.33
N ALA A 226 -11.48 -27.54 22.79
CA ALA A 226 -11.81 -27.22 24.17
C ALA A 226 -13.26 -27.63 24.54
N LEU A 227 -14.21 -27.42 23.62
CA LEU A 227 -15.60 -27.86 23.82
C LEU A 227 -15.68 -29.38 24.00
N LEU A 228 -15.03 -30.16 23.12
CA LEU A 228 -15.01 -31.63 23.22
C LEU A 228 -14.39 -32.13 24.53
N SER A 229 -13.33 -31.47 25.02
CA SER A 229 -12.74 -31.81 26.32
C SER A 229 -13.72 -31.58 27.48
N VAL A 230 -14.46 -30.46 27.46
CA VAL A 230 -15.48 -30.17 28.48
C VAL A 230 -16.66 -31.14 28.39
N GLU A 231 -17.11 -31.50 27.18
CA GLU A 231 -18.15 -32.51 26.97
C GLU A 231 -17.72 -33.91 27.44
N ALA A 232 -16.43 -34.23 27.37
CA ALA A 232 -15.90 -35.50 27.86
C ALA A 232 -15.81 -35.57 29.39
N GLU A 233 -15.53 -34.46 30.07
CA GLU A 233 -15.42 -34.40 31.55
C GLU A 233 -16.77 -34.17 32.25
N THR A 234 -17.76 -33.61 31.56
CA THR A 234 -19.10 -33.37 32.11
C THR A 234 -19.86 -34.63 32.57
N PRO A 235 -19.80 -35.81 31.93
CA PRO A 235 -20.47 -37.00 32.44
C PRO A 235 -19.96 -37.44 33.83
N ASP A 236 -18.67 -37.28 34.13
CA ASP A 236 -18.09 -37.66 35.44
C ASP A 236 -18.48 -36.68 36.56
N LEU A 237 -18.61 -35.39 36.24
CA LEU A 237 -19.01 -34.34 37.21
C LEU A 237 -20.51 -34.36 37.53
N VAL A 238 -21.35 -34.67 36.55
CA VAL A 238 -22.82 -34.70 36.73
C VAL A 238 -23.30 -36.01 37.37
N ALA A 239 -22.54 -37.11 37.24
CA ALA A 239 -22.86 -38.39 37.88
C ALA A 239 -22.49 -38.47 39.37
N CYS A 240 -21.70 -37.53 39.90
CA CYS A 240 -21.25 -37.52 41.30
C CYS A 240 -22.07 -36.60 42.24
N ALA A 241 -23.19 -36.04 41.79
CA ALA A 241 -24.14 -35.25 42.58
C ALA A 241 -25.49 -35.96 42.69
#